data_AF-A0A7I4BKL4-F1
#
_entry.id   AF-A0A7I4BKL4-F1
#
_cell.length_a   1.000
_cell.length_b   1.000
_cell.length_c   1.000
_cell.angle_alpha   90.00
_cell.angle_beta   90.00
_cell.angle_gamma   90.00
#
_symmetry.space_group_name_H-M   'P 1'
#
loop_
_entity.id
_entity.type
_entity.pdbx_description
1 polymer ?
#
loop_
_entity_poly.entity_id
_entity_poly.type
_entity_poly.pdbx_seq_one_letter_code
_entity_poly.pdbx_strand_id
1 'polypeptide(L)'
;MVERGMARNRARRALALNPKPQGKGKERTCLRFCFASVLDCFPSLLLFWIASLPCFLPTMAPKRRPSARSSRNAPPPATSAESLLAEARRVKQAAERKLDGAAKVGSLEQAVLLFQNALSMRLSLPVQEEALFDLGETFLEMAGALQTRGLHLAGSPFRNEKKKAQALEIQSQASVDASSATRQSFEMYERVCALEGAGELKQEALVNSGNALCEWASLATSTPENKGGGSVIAAELYKQADERYSRALAVTPEDVELLTNIGDCCVQRAELFHSAFQVSGVSNVSLQAWAPVKEIYEHGLQVYNKACANADTRIGDDLGGLLQNWGVGLSSFAERTPCMEDANEAYKQAHEKFRSALQFKRTDITLFIALGESFASQAERIAADPAMLQQMLNSYLLVNGSYAADSETARGSSEHWLCSSAHHRLYECRGPPRLRRRTHGSRKAPCQLGELGHSKHALE
;
A
#
# COMPACT_ATOMS: atom_id res chain seq x y z
N MET A 1 -2.75 9.66 8.54
CA MET A 1 -4.11 10.19 8.86
C MET A 1 -4.15 11.72 9.04
N VAL A 2 -3.23 12.49 8.42
CA VAL A 2 -3.28 13.97 8.37
C VAL A 2 -3.13 14.51 6.93
N GLU A 3 -2.83 13.69 5.94
CA GLU A 3 -2.44 14.16 4.59
C GLU A 3 -3.58 14.32 3.57
N ARG A 4 -4.71 13.62 3.74
CA ARG A 4 -5.82 13.64 2.75
C ARG A 4 -6.58 14.97 2.65
N GLY A 5 -6.39 15.88 3.61
CA GLY A 5 -6.98 17.22 3.57
C GLY A 5 -6.15 18.27 2.82
N MET A 6 -4.90 17.97 2.44
CA MET A 6 -4.02 18.95 1.77
C MET A 6 -4.17 18.96 0.24
N ALA A 7 -4.58 17.85 -0.39
CA ALA A 7 -4.74 17.75 -1.84
C ALA A 7 -5.76 18.76 -2.41
N ARG A 8 -6.94 18.90 -1.76
CA ARG A 8 -7.98 19.88 -2.16
C ARG A 8 -7.51 21.35 -2.12
N ASN A 9 -6.50 21.68 -1.31
CA ASN A 9 -5.94 23.04 -1.23
C ASN A 9 -4.82 23.30 -2.26
N ARG A 10 -4.15 22.26 -2.79
CA ARG A 10 -3.06 22.40 -3.75
C ARG A 10 -3.57 22.65 -5.18
N ALA A 11 -4.63 21.96 -5.61
CA ALA A 11 -5.26 22.22 -6.92
C ALA A 11 -5.79 23.67 -7.05
N ARG A 12 -6.34 24.23 -5.97
CA ARG A 12 -6.79 25.64 -5.94
C ARG A 12 -5.64 26.66 -5.97
N ARG A 13 -4.44 26.30 -5.50
CA ARG A 13 -3.25 27.19 -5.54
C ARG A 13 -2.55 27.17 -6.89
N ALA A 14 -2.51 26.03 -7.58
CA ALA A 14 -1.94 25.93 -8.92
C ALA A 14 -2.72 26.75 -9.97
N LEU A 15 -4.06 26.84 -9.83
CA LEU A 15 -4.92 27.65 -10.72
C LEU A 15 -4.88 29.16 -10.44
N ALA A 16 -4.36 29.60 -9.29
CA ALA A 16 -4.32 31.01 -8.91
C ALA A 16 -3.06 31.76 -9.38
N LEU A 17 -2.07 31.05 -9.93
CA LEU A 17 -0.81 31.63 -10.42
C LEU A 17 -0.72 31.49 -11.95
N ASN A 18 -1.47 32.33 -12.66
CA ASN A 18 -1.30 32.47 -14.10
C ASN A 18 -1.27 33.98 -14.48
N PRO A 19 -0.12 34.55 -14.82
CA PRO A 19 -0.07 35.87 -15.44
C PRO A 19 -0.45 35.77 -16.93
N LYS A 20 -1.24 36.73 -17.41
CA LYS A 20 -1.72 36.87 -18.80
C LYS A 20 -0.59 36.80 -19.86
N PRO A 21 -0.90 36.38 -21.09
CA PRO A 21 0.09 36.04 -22.11
C PRO A 21 0.59 37.28 -22.88
N GLN A 22 1.87 37.28 -23.24
CA GLN A 22 2.39 38.08 -24.34
C GLN A 22 2.72 37.17 -25.53
N GLY A 23 2.17 37.53 -26.69
CA GLY A 23 2.22 36.73 -27.90
C GLY A 23 3.39 37.02 -28.85
N LYS A 24 3.22 36.46 -30.06
CA LYS A 24 4.12 36.32 -31.23
C LYS A 24 4.93 35.01 -31.16
N GLY A 25 4.88 34.05 -32.08
CA GLY A 25 4.35 33.99 -33.44
C GLY A 25 5.41 33.33 -34.34
N LYS A 26 4.97 32.43 -35.24
CA LYS A 26 5.68 31.65 -36.32
C LYS A 26 5.83 30.16 -35.98
N GLU A 27 5.02 29.27 -36.55
CA GLU A 27 4.98 28.72 -37.93
C GLU A 27 5.65 27.34 -38.04
N ARG A 28 4.78 26.33 -38.20
CA ARG A 28 4.85 25.12 -39.07
C ARG A 28 6.16 24.32 -39.15
N THR A 29 6.08 23.03 -38.83
CA THR A 29 6.09 21.95 -39.85
C THR A 29 5.75 20.57 -39.26
N CYS A 30 5.03 19.78 -40.05
CA CYS A 30 4.66 18.39 -39.81
C CYS A 30 5.87 17.45 -39.81
N LEU A 31 5.77 16.35 -39.06
CA LEU A 31 6.28 15.06 -39.51
C LEU A 31 5.37 13.94 -38.98
N ARG A 32 4.63 13.36 -39.93
CA ARG A 32 3.94 12.09 -39.81
C ARG A 32 4.99 10.99 -39.75
N PHE A 33 4.85 10.04 -38.83
CA PHE A 33 5.34 8.69 -39.05
C PHE A 33 4.26 7.69 -38.62
N CYS A 34 3.75 6.99 -39.64
CA CYS A 34 3.02 5.74 -39.50
C CYS A 34 4.01 4.65 -39.09
N PHE A 35 3.61 3.76 -38.19
CA PHE A 35 3.87 2.33 -38.37
C PHE A 35 2.62 1.56 -38.01
N ALA A 36 2.21 0.73 -38.96
CA ALA A 36 1.05 -0.13 -38.88
C ALA A 36 1.49 -1.55 -38.48
N SER A 37 0.61 -2.20 -37.73
CA SER A 37 0.22 -3.62 -37.82
C SER A 37 1.26 -4.72 -37.58
N VAL A 38 1.07 -5.45 -36.48
CA VAL A 38 0.92 -6.92 -36.54
C VAL A 38 -0.31 -7.29 -35.69
N LEU A 39 -1.25 -7.97 -36.36
CA LEU A 39 -2.51 -8.50 -35.83
C LEU A 39 -2.40 -10.02 -35.64
N ASP A 40 -3.15 -10.49 -34.65
CA ASP A 40 -3.86 -11.78 -34.54
C ASP A 40 -3.13 -13.07 -34.11
N CYS A 41 -3.55 -13.60 -32.95
CA CYS A 41 -4.19 -14.93 -32.82
C CYS A 41 -4.85 -15.19 -31.43
N PHE A 42 -6.20 -15.08 -31.40
CA PHE A 42 -7.22 -15.88 -30.65
C PHE A 42 -7.26 -15.94 -29.08
N PRO A 43 -8.44 -16.23 -28.44
CA PRO A 43 -9.72 -15.51 -28.51
C PRO A 43 -10.44 -15.29 -27.14
N SER A 44 -11.29 -14.27 -27.10
CA SER A 44 -12.65 -14.26 -26.52
C SER A 44 -13.04 -15.28 -25.43
N LEU A 45 -12.89 -14.93 -24.14
CA LEU A 45 -13.55 -15.64 -23.03
C LEU A 45 -14.04 -14.71 -21.90
N LEU A 46 -14.35 -13.44 -22.19
CA LEU A 46 -14.77 -12.47 -21.16
C LEU A 46 -16.18 -11.88 -21.34
N LEU A 47 -17.09 -12.58 -22.03
CA LEU A 47 -18.45 -12.09 -22.29
C LEU A 47 -19.58 -13.02 -21.80
N PHE A 48 -19.32 -13.96 -20.88
CA PHE A 48 -20.36 -14.89 -20.40
C PHE A 48 -20.56 -14.99 -18.87
N TRP A 49 -20.20 -13.94 -18.12
CA TRP A 49 -20.55 -13.83 -16.70
C TRP A 49 -21.30 -12.54 -16.36
N ILE A 50 -22.12 -12.07 -17.30
CA ILE A 50 -23.15 -11.06 -17.08
C ILE A 50 -24.49 -11.78 -17.21
N ALA A 51 -25.06 -12.13 -16.05
CA ALA A 51 -26.47 -12.46 -15.77
C ALA A 51 -26.56 -13.69 -14.87
N SER A 52 -27.21 -13.47 -13.71
CA SER A 52 -27.84 -14.44 -12.81
C SER A 52 -27.19 -14.48 -11.42
N LEU A 53 -27.72 -13.65 -10.51
CA LEU A 53 -28.11 -14.08 -9.17
C LEU A 53 -29.15 -13.07 -8.61
N PRO A 54 -30.21 -13.55 -7.93
CA PRO A 54 -31.42 -12.78 -7.67
C PRO A 54 -31.32 -11.87 -6.43
N CYS A 55 -32.00 -10.73 -6.52
CA CYS A 55 -32.30 -9.85 -5.40
C CYS A 55 -33.10 -10.61 -4.31
N PHE A 56 -32.46 -10.91 -3.18
CA PHE A 56 -33.15 -11.33 -1.97
C PHE A 56 -33.45 -10.12 -1.10
N LEU A 57 -34.70 -9.65 -1.15
CA LEU A 57 -35.29 -8.75 -0.16
C LEU A 57 -35.71 -9.59 1.07
N PRO A 58 -35.34 -9.22 2.31
CA PRO A 58 -35.89 -9.87 3.48
C PRO A 58 -37.30 -9.35 3.78
N THR A 59 -38.25 -10.29 3.85
CA THR A 59 -39.62 -10.11 4.33
C THR A 59 -39.63 -9.82 5.83
N MET A 60 -40.08 -8.62 6.22
CA MET A 60 -40.35 -8.25 7.61
C MET A 60 -41.81 -8.56 7.97
N ALA A 61 -42.00 -9.36 9.02
CA ALA A 61 -43.30 -9.69 9.63
C ALA A 61 -43.93 -8.49 10.37
N PRO A 62 -45.26 -8.43 10.55
CA PRO A 62 -45.97 -7.21 10.95
C PRO A 62 -45.86 -6.94 12.45
N LYS A 63 -45.39 -5.75 12.82
CA LYS A 63 -45.48 -5.24 14.20
C LYS A 63 -46.73 -4.36 14.39
N ARG A 64 -47.37 -4.56 15.55
CA ARG A 64 -48.65 -4.00 16.01
C ARG A 64 -48.71 -2.47 15.95
N ARG A 65 -49.88 -1.95 15.58
CA ARG A 65 -50.27 -0.53 15.65
C ARG A 65 -50.34 -0.02 17.10
N PRO A 66 -49.90 1.23 17.35
CA PRO A 66 -50.51 2.08 18.37
C PRO A 66 -51.45 3.11 17.74
N SER A 67 -52.50 3.43 18.49
CA SER A 67 -53.61 4.32 18.16
C SER A 67 -53.20 5.78 17.91
N ALA A 68 -53.96 6.40 17.01
CA ALA A 68 -53.83 7.77 16.55
C ALA A 68 -53.83 8.84 17.66
N ARG A 69 -52.99 9.87 17.47
CA ARG A 69 -53.29 11.22 17.94
C ARG A 69 -52.99 12.21 16.83
N SER A 70 -54.05 12.92 16.43
CA SER A 70 -54.10 13.97 15.42
C SER A 70 -53.03 15.04 15.68
N SER A 71 -52.10 15.20 14.76
CA SER A 71 -51.38 16.46 14.53
C SER A 71 -51.32 16.69 13.03
N ARG A 72 -51.66 17.92 12.62
CA ARG A 72 -51.60 18.41 11.25
C ARG A 72 -50.15 18.30 10.78
N ASN A 73 -49.84 17.31 9.95
CA ASN A 73 -48.53 17.20 9.33
C ASN A 73 -48.67 17.59 7.86
N ALA A 74 -48.23 18.81 7.56
CA ALA A 74 -47.77 19.13 6.22
C ALA A 74 -46.78 18.04 5.76
N PRO A 75 -46.77 17.67 4.46
CA PRO A 75 -45.74 16.76 3.97
C PRO A 75 -44.37 17.30 4.39
N PRO A 76 -43.42 16.45 4.83
CA PRO A 76 -42.07 16.90 5.11
C PRO A 76 -41.57 17.69 3.90
N PRO A 77 -40.90 18.84 4.10
CA PRO A 77 -40.41 19.63 2.97
C PRO A 77 -39.59 18.71 2.07
N ALA A 78 -39.90 18.72 0.77
CA ALA A 78 -39.20 17.88 -0.21
C ALA A 78 -37.70 18.05 0.00
N THR A 79 -37.02 16.96 0.37
CA THR A 79 -35.61 17.02 0.71
C THR A 79 -34.86 17.37 -0.56
N SER A 80 -34.27 18.58 -0.62
CA SER A 80 -33.54 19.01 -1.80
C SER A 80 -32.26 18.18 -1.97
N ALA A 81 -31.79 18.06 -3.21
CA ALA A 81 -30.54 17.36 -3.50
C ALA A 81 -29.36 17.98 -2.73
N GLU A 82 -29.34 19.30 -2.60
CA GLU A 82 -28.34 20.05 -1.82
C GLU A 82 -28.35 19.69 -0.34
N SER A 83 -29.54 19.55 0.27
CA SER A 83 -29.69 19.14 1.66
C SER A 83 -29.17 17.71 1.89
N LEU A 84 -29.46 16.80 0.95
CA LEU A 84 -28.94 15.43 0.98
C LEU A 84 -27.41 15.39 0.88
N LEU A 85 -26.81 16.17 -0.02
CA LEU A 85 -25.35 16.24 -0.17
C LEU A 85 -24.67 16.84 1.07
N ALA A 86 -25.25 17.90 1.65
CA ALA A 86 -24.74 18.50 2.88
C ALA A 86 -24.76 17.50 4.05
N GLU A 87 -25.86 16.76 4.19
CA GLU A 87 -25.96 15.72 5.22
C GLU A 87 -25.01 14.55 4.94
N ALA A 88 -24.87 14.11 3.69
CA ALA A 88 -23.94 13.04 3.31
C ALA A 88 -22.51 13.37 3.73
N ARG A 89 -22.05 14.59 3.42
CA ARG A 89 -20.71 15.09 3.79
C ARG A 89 -20.55 15.20 5.31
N ARG A 90 -21.57 15.66 6.03
CA ARG A 90 -21.55 15.73 7.49
C ARG A 90 -21.42 14.34 8.12
N VAL A 91 -22.18 13.36 7.61
CA VAL A 91 -22.15 11.97 8.10
C VAL A 91 -20.79 11.33 7.79
N LYS A 92 -20.25 11.51 6.58
CA LYS A 92 -18.90 11.06 6.20
C LYS A 92 -17.83 11.62 7.14
N GLN A 93 -17.82 12.95 7.34
CA GLN A 93 -16.85 13.60 8.22
C GLN A 93 -16.98 13.13 9.69
N ALA A 94 -18.20 12.82 10.14
CA ALA A 94 -18.40 12.22 11.46
C ALA A 94 -17.88 10.77 11.53
N ALA A 95 -17.96 10.02 10.43
CA ALA A 95 -17.44 8.66 10.33
C ALA A 95 -15.90 8.62 10.39
N GLU A 96 -15.21 9.59 9.77
CA GLU A 96 -13.74 9.72 9.79
C GLU A 96 -13.16 9.75 11.20
N ARG A 97 -13.92 10.32 12.16
CA ARG A 97 -13.51 10.46 13.57
C ARG A 97 -13.72 9.18 14.40
N LYS A 98 -14.39 8.17 13.84
CA LYS A 98 -14.66 6.92 14.55
C LYS A 98 -13.45 5.99 14.43
N LEU A 99 -13.02 5.45 15.58
CA LEU A 99 -11.95 4.46 15.65
C LEU A 99 -12.49 3.03 15.50
N ASP A 100 -13.76 2.80 15.89
CA ASP A 100 -14.41 1.50 15.74
C ASP A 100 -14.83 1.26 14.28
N GLY A 101 -14.27 0.20 13.67
CA GLY A 101 -14.52 -0.15 12.27
C GLY A 101 -16.00 -0.45 11.99
N ALA A 102 -16.72 -1.08 12.94
CA ALA A 102 -18.13 -1.40 12.73
C ALA A 102 -19.03 -0.16 12.72
N ALA A 103 -18.90 0.71 13.72
CA ALA A 103 -19.63 1.98 13.79
C ALA A 103 -19.23 2.94 12.66
N LYS A 104 -17.99 2.85 12.16
CA LYS A 104 -17.51 3.60 11.00
C LYS A 104 -18.19 3.14 9.72
N VAL A 105 -18.20 1.83 9.43
CA VAL A 105 -18.88 1.25 8.25
C VAL A 105 -20.34 1.66 8.20
N GLY A 106 -21.10 1.53 9.29
CA GLY A 106 -22.52 1.89 9.28
C GLY A 106 -22.80 3.37 8.98
N SER A 107 -21.90 4.29 9.38
CA SER A 107 -22.03 5.70 8.99
C SER A 107 -21.62 5.96 7.55
N LEU A 108 -20.63 5.24 7.03
CA LEU A 108 -20.25 5.36 5.62
C LEU A 108 -21.35 4.82 4.70
N GLU A 109 -22.00 3.71 5.06
CA GLU A 109 -23.19 3.19 4.35
C GLU A 109 -24.32 4.23 4.31
N GLN A 110 -24.56 4.93 5.42
CA GLN A 110 -25.54 6.02 5.47
C GLN A 110 -25.13 7.19 4.56
N ALA A 111 -23.85 7.59 4.54
CA ALA A 111 -23.35 8.64 3.66
C ALA A 111 -23.49 8.26 2.18
N VAL A 112 -23.15 7.01 1.82
CA VAL A 112 -23.31 6.45 0.47
C VAL A 112 -24.77 6.56 0.02
N LEU A 113 -25.73 6.15 0.86
CA LEU A 113 -27.15 6.22 0.52
C LEU A 113 -27.61 7.67 0.27
N LEU A 114 -27.15 8.62 1.08
CA LEU A 114 -27.48 10.04 0.91
C LEU A 114 -26.90 10.61 -0.39
N PHE A 115 -25.64 10.30 -0.73
CA PHE A 115 -25.03 10.68 -2.00
C PHE A 115 -25.77 10.08 -3.19
N GLN A 116 -26.11 8.79 -3.15
CA GLN A 116 -26.85 8.11 -4.21
C GLN A 116 -28.25 8.72 -4.42
N ASN A 117 -28.95 9.01 -3.32
CA ASN A 117 -30.26 9.67 -3.39
C ASN A 117 -30.14 11.07 -4.02
N ALA A 118 -29.13 11.86 -3.64
CA ALA A 118 -28.90 13.17 -4.25
C ALA A 118 -28.57 13.07 -5.75
N LEU A 119 -27.73 12.11 -6.14
CA LEU A 119 -27.34 11.85 -7.53
C LEU A 119 -28.50 11.32 -8.40
N SER A 120 -29.57 10.81 -7.79
CA SER A 120 -30.81 10.45 -8.50
C SER A 120 -31.68 11.66 -8.88
N MET A 121 -31.38 12.84 -8.32
CA MET A 121 -32.05 14.09 -8.61
C MET A 121 -31.31 14.89 -9.69
N ARG A 122 -31.96 15.90 -10.25
CA ARG A 122 -31.32 16.79 -11.22
C ARG A 122 -30.35 17.73 -10.50
N LEU A 123 -29.06 17.58 -10.82
CA LEU A 123 -27.97 18.43 -10.32
C LEU A 123 -27.40 19.29 -11.46
N SER A 124 -26.79 20.42 -11.12
CA SER A 124 -25.90 21.11 -12.05
C SER A 124 -24.63 20.28 -12.26
N LEU A 125 -23.98 20.46 -13.41
CA LEU A 125 -22.79 19.67 -13.76
C LEU A 125 -21.68 19.75 -12.69
N PRO A 126 -21.30 20.93 -12.16
CA PRO A 126 -20.27 21.01 -11.12
C PRO A 126 -20.66 20.29 -9.82
N VAL A 127 -21.93 20.40 -9.42
CA VAL A 127 -22.42 19.74 -8.20
C VAL A 127 -22.49 18.22 -8.38
N GLN A 128 -22.83 17.76 -9.59
CA GLN A 128 -22.81 16.34 -9.95
C GLN A 128 -21.38 15.78 -9.94
N GLU A 129 -20.42 16.53 -10.49
CA GLU A 129 -19.00 16.19 -10.51
C GLU A 129 -18.46 16.01 -9.09
N GLU A 130 -18.66 17.00 -8.22
CA GLU A 130 -18.27 16.94 -6.81
C GLU A 130 -18.95 15.79 -6.06
N ALA A 131 -20.25 15.57 -6.28
CA ALA A 131 -20.99 14.52 -5.59
C ALA A 131 -20.52 13.11 -5.96
N LEU A 132 -20.19 12.88 -7.24
CA LEU A 132 -19.60 11.62 -7.68
C LEU A 132 -18.20 11.43 -7.09
N PHE A 133 -17.38 12.48 -7.08
CA PHE A 133 -16.05 12.45 -6.51
C PHE A 133 -16.07 12.13 -5.00
N ASP A 134 -16.90 12.85 -4.23
CA ASP A 134 -17.07 12.63 -2.79
C ASP A 134 -17.59 11.22 -2.48
N LEU A 135 -18.46 10.67 -3.34
CA LEU A 135 -18.95 9.30 -3.23
C LEU A 135 -17.85 8.27 -3.51
N GLY A 136 -17.01 8.52 -4.52
CA GLY A 136 -15.83 7.70 -4.81
C GLY A 136 -14.89 7.63 -3.61
N GLU A 137 -14.59 8.76 -2.96
CA GLU A 137 -13.77 8.79 -1.74
C GLU A 137 -14.43 8.05 -0.57
N THR A 138 -15.75 8.19 -0.42
CA THR A 138 -16.52 7.52 0.64
C THR A 138 -16.42 6.01 0.53
N PHE A 139 -16.44 5.47 -0.69
CA PHE A 139 -16.24 4.05 -0.95
C PHE A 139 -14.82 3.57 -0.60
N LEU A 140 -13.76 4.32 -0.91
CA LEU A 140 -12.39 3.96 -0.48
C LEU A 140 -12.26 3.93 1.03
N GLU A 141 -12.83 4.91 1.72
CA GLU A 141 -12.79 4.94 3.17
C GLU A 141 -13.58 3.76 3.78
N MET A 142 -14.69 3.38 3.15
CA MET A 142 -15.48 2.21 3.55
C MET A 142 -14.69 0.91 3.37
N ALA A 143 -13.92 0.76 2.29
CA ALA A 143 -13.06 -0.41 2.06
C ALA A 143 -12.05 -0.59 3.22
N GLY A 144 -11.36 0.47 3.63
CA GLY A 144 -10.43 0.41 4.76
C GLY A 144 -11.12 0.12 6.11
N ALA A 145 -12.32 0.67 6.31
CA ALA A 145 -13.12 0.39 7.51
C ALA A 145 -13.60 -1.09 7.56
N LEU A 146 -13.95 -1.67 6.40
CA LEU A 146 -14.34 -3.08 6.26
C LEU A 146 -13.18 -4.03 6.59
N GLN A 147 -11.98 -3.76 6.08
CA GLN A 147 -10.77 -4.52 6.43
C GLN A 147 -10.49 -4.47 7.94
N THR A 148 -10.50 -3.27 8.52
CA THR A 148 -10.27 -3.06 9.97
C THR A 148 -11.29 -3.83 10.81
N ARG A 149 -12.57 -3.78 10.41
CA ARG A 149 -13.65 -4.55 11.05
C ARG A 149 -13.39 -6.05 10.96
N GLY A 150 -12.98 -6.55 9.79
CA GLY A 150 -12.64 -7.96 9.58
C GLY A 150 -11.51 -8.44 10.49
N LEU A 151 -10.42 -7.67 10.59
CA LEU A 151 -9.30 -7.96 11.49
C LEU A 151 -9.72 -8.01 12.95
N HIS A 152 -10.52 -7.04 13.42
CA HIS A 152 -11.00 -7.01 14.79
C HIS A 152 -11.88 -8.22 15.13
N LEU A 153 -12.82 -8.58 14.24
CA LEU A 153 -13.68 -9.75 14.42
C LEU A 153 -12.90 -11.07 14.39
N ALA A 154 -11.78 -11.10 13.66
CA ALA A 154 -10.87 -12.23 13.59
C ALA A 154 -9.79 -12.24 14.70
N GLY A 155 -9.69 -11.24 15.58
CA GLY A 155 -8.56 -11.08 16.50
C GLY A 155 -8.57 -11.90 17.80
N SER A 156 -9.44 -12.91 17.96
CA SER A 156 -9.48 -13.71 19.20
C SER A 156 -8.38 -14.77 19.22
N PRO A 157 -7.62 -15.00 20.32
CA PRO A 157 -6.59 -16.03 20.38
C PRO A 157 -7.22 -17.43 20.20
N PHE A 158 -7.15 -17.93 18.97
CA PHE A 158 -7.80 -19.18 18.58
C PHE A 158 -7.03 -20.37 19.13
N ARG A 159 -7.68 -21.14 20.01
CA ARG A 159 -7.12 -22.37 20.58
C ARG A 159 -7.54 -23.64 19.85
N ASN A 160 -8.44 -23.57 18.85
CA ASN A 160 -8.92 -24.73 18.10
C ASN A 160 -9.14 -24.42 16.60
N GLU A 161 -9.04 -25.47 15.77
CA GLU A 161 -9.12 -25.38 14.29
C GLU A 161 -10.45 -24.79 13.80
N LYS A 162 -11.57 -25.11 14.47
CA LYS A 162 -12.89 -24.59 14.08
C LYS A 162 -12.96 -23.07 14.20
N LYS A 163 -12.43 -22.49 15.28
CA LYS A 163 -12.43 -21.03 15.45
C LYS A 163 -11.44 -20.34 14.51
N LYS A 164 -10.31 -21.00 14.19
CA LYS A 164 -9.37 -20.53 13.15
C LYS A 164 -10.04 -20.46 11.78
N ALA A 165 -10.78 -21.50 11.39
CA ALA A 165 -11.53 -21.51 10.13
C ALA A 165 -12.59 -20.40 10.07
N GLN A 166 -13.31 -20.17 11.17
CA GLN A 166 -14.27 -19.06 11.26
C GLN A 166 -13.61 -17.68 11.09
N ALA A 167 -12.43 -17.49 11.66
CA ALA A 167 -11.69 -16.25 11.55
C ALA A 167 -11.23 -15.97 10.11
N LEU A 168 -10.73 -17.00 9.43
CA LEU A 168 -10.33 -16.92 8.03
C LEU A 168 -11.52 -16.57 7.13
N GLU A 169 -12.70 -17.15 7.38
CA GLU A 169 -13.90 -16.82 6.62
C GLU A 169 -14.33 -15.36 6.83
N ILE A 170 -14.24 -14.85 8.07
CA ILE A 170 -14.53 -13.44 8.37
C ILE A 170 -13.57 -12.50 7.64
N GLN A 171 -12.27 -12.81 7.64
CA GLN A 171 -11.26 -12.02 6.91
C GLN A 171 -11.45 -12.10 5.40
N SER A 172 -11.76 -13.28 4.88
CA SER A 172 -12.10 -13.51 3.48
C SER A 172 -13.31 -12.67 3.07
N GLN A 173 -14.39 -12.71 3.85
CA GLN A 173 -15.59 -11.92 3.56
C GLN A 173 -15.32 -10.42 3.65
N ALA A 174 -14.55 -9.96 4.64
CA ALA A 174 -14.17 -8.55 4.73
C ALA A 174 -13.36 -8.08 3.50
N SER A 175 -12.50 -8.95 2.95
CA SER A 175 -11.73 -8.66 1.74
C SER A 175 -12.63 -8.57 0.50
N VAL A 176 -13.65 -9.43 0.41
CA VAL A 176 -14.66 -9.39 -0.66
C VAL A 176 -15.47 -8.10 -0.59
N ASP A 177 -15.98 -7.75 0.59
CA ASP A 177 -16.77 -6.54 0.79
C ASP A 177 -15.94 -5.28 0.48
N ALA A 178 -14.67 -5.26 0.90
CA ALA A 178 -13.75 -4.17 0.61
C ALA A 178 -13.40 -4.07 -0.89
N SER A 179 -13.23 -5.21 -1.57
CA SER A 179 -13.02 -5.26 -3.04
C SER A 179 -14.23 -4.69 -3.78
N SER A 180 -15.44 -5.01 -3.31
CA SER A 180 -16.68 -4.42 -3.87
C SER A 180 -16.73 -2.91 -3.69
N ALA A 181 -16.33 -2.40 -2.52
CA ALA A 181 -16.28 -0.97 -2.25
C ALA A 181 -15.24 -0.24 -3.12
N THR A 182 -14.01 -0.78 -3.26
CA THR A 182 -12.97 -0.18 -4.12
C THR A 182 -13.37 -0.19 -5.61
N ARG A 183 -14.02 -1.25 -6.09
CA ARG A 183 -14.65 -1.27 -7.41
C ARG A 183 -15.68 -0.14 -7.59
N GLN A 184 -16.60 0.02 -6.64
CA GLN A 184 -17.62 1.09 -6.70
C GLN A 184 -16.98 2.47 -6.67
N SER A 185 -15.89 2.65 -5.92
CA SER A 185 -15.10 3.88 -5.94
C SER A 185 -14.56 4.19 -7.33
N PHE A 186 -13.89 3.22 -7.95
CA PHE A 186 -13.39 3.32 -9.32
C PHE A 186 -14.50 3.72 -10.30
N GLU A 187 -15.67 3.06 -10.23
CA GLU A 187 -16.82 3.36 -11.09
C GLU A 187 -17.31 4.81 -10.92
N MET A 188 -17.23 5.40 -9.72
CA MET A 188 -17.60 6.80 -9.53
C MET A 188 -16.61 7.78 -10.15
N TYR A 189 -15.30 7.53 -10.00
CA TYR A 189 -14.28 8.35 -10.66
C TYR A 189 -14.34 8.23 -12.18
N GLU A 190 -14.70 7.06 -12.70
CA GLU A 190 -14.96 6.87 -14.13
C GLU A 190 -16.14 7.69 -14.62
N ARG A 191 -17.22 7.75 -13.83
CA ARG A 191 -18.35 8.61 -14.16
C ARG A 191 -17.95 10.08 -14.18
N VAL A 192 -17.10 10.55 -13.27
CA VAL A 192 -16.53 11.90 -13.32
C VAL A 192 -15.76 12.12 -14.64
N CYS A 193 -14.89 11.17 -15.02
CA CYS A 193 -14.11 11.25 -16.25
C CYS A 193 -14.97 11.28 -17.53
N ALA A 194 -16.13 10.62 -17.50
CA ALA A 194 -17.07 10.50 -18.60
C ALA A 194 -18.04 11.70 -18.74
N LEU A 195 -18.11 12.61 -17.75
CA LEU A 195 -18.93 13.81 -17.86
C LEU A 195 -18.39 14.74 -18.96
N GLU A 196 -19.24 15.05 -19.95
CA GLU A 196 -18.93 16.04 -20.97
C GLU A 196 -19.06 17.46 -20.42
N GLY A 197 -18.11 18.34 -20.73
CA GLY A 197 -18.07 19.71 -20.21
C GLY A 197 -17.60 19.83 -18.75
N ALA A 198 -17.39 18.70 -18.05
CA ALA A 198 -16.70 18.64 -16.77
C ALA A 198 -15.18 18.67 -16.99
N GLY A 199 -14.45 19.25 -16.06
CA GLY A 199 -13.01 19.46 -16.27
C GLY A 199 -12.20 19.75 -15.02
N GLU A 200 -12.79 20.36 -13.99
CA GLU A 200 -12.02 20.76 -12.79
C GLU A 200 -11.52 19.55 -12.00
N LEU A 201 -12.33 18.51 -11.84
CA LEU A 201 -11.97 17.30 -11.09
C LEU A 201 -11.57 16.14 -12.00
N LYS A 202 -11.65 16.28 -13.33
CA LYS A 202 -11.37 15.18 -14.27
C LYS A 202 -9.96 14.62 -14.12
N GLN A 203 -8.96 15.49 -13.98
CA GLN A 203 -7.59 15.05 -13.76
C GLN A 203 -7.44 14.35 -12.40
N GLU A 204 -7.99 14.93 -11.34
CA GLU A 204 -7.93 14.35 -9.99
C GLU A 204 -8.69 13.02 -9.90
N ALA A 205 -9.79 12.87 -10.65
CA ALA A 205 -10.54 11.63 -10.78
C ALA A 205 -9.76 10.56 -11.54
N LEU A 206 -8.96 10.93 -12.55
CA LEU A 206 -8.06 9.97 -13.20
C LEU A 206 -7.04 9.40 -12.21
N VAL A 207 -6.36 10.28 -11.44
CA VAL A 207 -5.40 9.85 -10.41
C VAL A 207 -6.09 8.95 -9.38
N ASN A 208 -7.23 9.38 -8.84
CA ASN A 208 -7.95 8.61 -7.83
C ASN A 208 -8.57 7.31 -8.37
N SER A 209 -8.91 7.23 -9.66
CA SER A 209 -9.30 5.98 -10.30
C SER A 209 -8.14 4.98 -10.35
N GLY A 210 -6.91 5.46 -10.59
CA GLY A 210 -5.70 4.65 -10.48
C GLY A 210 -5.47 4.15 -9.05
N ASN A 211 -5.59 5.05 -8.05
CA ASN A 211 -5.46 4.69 -6.64
C ASN A 211 -6.50 3.62 -6.24
N ALA A 212 -7.76 3.78 -6.66
CA ALA A 212 -8.83 2.82 -6.39
C ALA A 212 -8.55 1.44 -7.01
N LEU A 213 -7.98 1.40 -8.22
CA LEU A 213 -7.56 0.15 -8.87
C LEU A 213 -6.38 -0.51 -8.14
N CYS A 214 -5.39 0.24 -7.68
CA CYS A 214 -4.28 -0.30 -6.87
C CYS A 214 -4.78 -0.91 -5.56
N GLU A 215 -5.66 -0.21 -4.83
CA GLU A 215 -6.27 -0.74 -3.60
C GLU A 215 -7.11 -1.99 -3.87
N TRP A 216 -7.88 -2.00 -4.97
CA TRP A 216 -8.62 -3.19 -5.38
C TRP A 216 -7.67 -4.34 -5.73
N ALA A 217 -6.58 -4.09 -6.45
CA ALA A 217 -5.58 -5.10 -6.78
C ALA A 217 -4.96 -5.73 -5.53
N SER A 218 -4.56 -4.91 -4.55
CA SER A 218 -4.03 -5.39 -3.27
C SER A 218 -5.05 -6.25 -2.51
N LEU A 219 -6.31 -5.85 -2.49
CA LEU A 219 -7.40 -6.64 -1.90
C LEU A 219 -7.67 -7.95 -2.66
N ALA A 220 -7.52 -7.94 -3.98
CA ALA A 220 -7.73 -9.10 -4.82
C ALA A 220 -6.71 -10.20 -4.51
N THR A 221 -5.47 -9.87 -4.12
CA THR A 221 -4.46 -10.90 -3.78
C THR A 221 -4.81 -11.71 -2.53
N SER A 222 -5.57 -11.13 -1.58
CA SER A 222 -6.07 -11.85 -0.40
C SER A 222 -7.51 -12.37 -0.55
N THR A 223 -8.18 -12.03 -1.65
CA THR A 223 -9.54 -12.50 -1.94
C THR A 223 -9.47 -13.84 -2.68
N PRO A 224 -10.27 -14.85 -2.27
CA PRO A 224 -10.29 -16.14 -2.97
C PRO A 224 -10.67 -16.01 -4.45
N GLU A 225 -10.06 -16.82 -5.32
CA GLU A 225 -10.33 -16.81 -6.77
C GLU A 225 -11.81 -17.06 -7.09
N ASN A 226 -12.44 -18.00 -6.38
CA ASN A 226 -13.86 -18.31 -6.53
C ASN A 226 -14.80 -17.18 -6.03
N LYS A 227 -14.26 -16.14 -5.40
CA LYS A 227 -14.97 -14.93 -4.98
C LYS A 227 -14.49 -13.67 -5.73
N GLY A 228 -13.80 -13.84 -6.87
CA GLY A 228 -13.37 -12.74 -7.73
C GLY A 228 -12.04 -12.10 -7.36
N GLY A 229 -11.19 -12.79 -6.61
CA GLY A 229 -9.81 -12.39 -6.35
C GLY A 229 -8.77 -13.21 -7.13
N GLY A 230 -7.53 -13.20 -6.66
CA GLY A 230 -6.40 -13.91 -7.26
C GLY A 230 -5.37 -12.99 -7.91
N SER A 231 -4.16 -13.52 -8.08
CA SER A 231 -3.00 -12.78 -8.59
C SER A 231 -3.18 -12.30 -10.04
N VAL A 232 -3.85 -13.09 -10.89
CA VAL A 232 -4.14 -12.72 -12.29
C VAL A 232 -5.04 -11.49 -12.36
N ILE A 233 -6.12 -11.47 -11.55
CA ILE A 233 -7.02 -10.31 -11.48
C ILE A 233 -6.28 -9.10 -10.92
N ALA A 234 -5.51 -9.28 -9.86
CA ALA A 234 -4.71 -8.20 -9.27
C ALA A 234 -3.71 -7.59 -10.27
N ALA A 235 -3.00 -8.42 -11.05
CA ALA A 235 -2.05 -7.95 -12.06
C ALA A 235 -2.73 -7.11 -13.17
N GLU A 236 -3.92 -7.53 -13.62
CA GLU A 236 -4.68 -6.77 -14.61
C GLU A 236 -5.21 -5.45 -14.04
N LEU A 237 -5.61 -5.41 -12.77
CA LEU A 237 -6.01 -4.17 -12.10
C LEU A 237 -4.85 -3.17 -11.98
N TYR A 238 -3.64 -3.62 -11.62
CA TYR A 238 -2.46 -2.73 -11.63
C TYR A 238 -2.12 -2.23 -13.04
N LYS A 239 -2.29 -3.06 -14.07
CA LYS A 239 -2.11 -2.61 -15.45
C LYS A 239 -3.12 -1.51 -15.82
N GLN A 240 -4.39 -1.67 -15.46
CA GLN A 240 -5.38 -0.62 -15.66
C GLN A 240 -5.04 0.65 -14.87
N ALA A 241 -4.52 0.53 -13.65
CA ALA A 241 -4.09 1.68 -12.84
C ALA A 241 -2.98 2.48 -13.52
N ASP A 242 -1.97 1.79 -14.05
CA ASP A 242 -0.86 2.36 -14.82
C ASP A 242 -1.36 3.15 -16.06
N GLU A 243 -2.38 2.63 -16.76
CA GLU A 243 -3.02 3.35 -17.86
C GLU A 243 -3.72 4.65 -17.39
N ARG A 244 -4.31 4.67 -16.19
CA ARG A 244 -4.97 5.86 -15.63
C ARG A 244 -3.95 6.91 -15.23
N TYR A 245 -2.90 6.48 -14.53
CA TYR A 245 -1.83 7.38 -14.15
C TYR A 245 -1.10 7.94 -15.36
N SER A 246 -0.85 7.13 -16.41
CA SER A 246 -0.25 7.59 -17.66
C SER A 246 -1.08 8.71 -18.31
N ARG A 247 -2.42 8.58 -18.30
CA ARG A 247 -3.33 9.63 -18.79
C ARG A 247 -3.29 10.89 -17.92
N ALA A 248 -3.20 10.75 -16.60
CA ALA A 248 -3.09 11.89 -15.68
C ALA A 248 -1.73 12.60 -15.83
N LEU A 249 -0.65 11.83 -16.00
CA LEU A 249 0.72 12.33 -16.10
C LEU A 249 0.94 13.15 -17.36
N ALA A 250 0.20 12.87 -18.44
CA ALA A 250 0.20 13.69 -19.64
C ALA A 250 -0.25 15.15 -19.40
N VAL A 251 -1.01 15.40 -18.33
CA VAL A 251 -1.47 16.74 -17.94
C VAL A 251 -0.49 17.40 -16.96
N THR A 252 -0.02 16.64 -15.97
CA THR A 252 0.93 17.12 -14.95
C THR A 252 2.17 16.22 -14.88
N PRO A 253 3.13 16.38 -15.82
CA PRO A 253 4.24 15.44 -16.01
C PRO A 253 5.29 15.44 -14.90
N GLU A 254 5.22 16.42 -13.99
CA GLU A 254 6.16 16.64 -12.88
C GLU A 254 5.49 16.47 -11.51
N ASP A 255 4.23 16.00 -11.48
CA ASP A 255 3.53 15.73 -10.21
C ASP A 255 4.22 14.58 -9.46
N VAL A 256 4.87 14.93 -8.35
CA VAL A 256 5.69 14.03 -7.55
C VAL A 256 4.87 12.93 -6.89
N GLU A 257 3.65 13.23 -6.43
CA GLU A 257 2.77 12.24 -5.81
C GLU A 257 2.27 11.24 -6.85
N LEU A 258 1.87 11.73 -8.03
CA LEU A 258 1.47 10.87 -9.15
C LEU A 258 2.62 9.97 -9.62
N LEU A 259 3.83 10.51 -9.77
CA LEU A 259 5.01 9.72 -10.13
C LEU A 259 5.30 8.65 -9.06
N THR A 260 5.20 9.01 -7.77
CA THR A 260 5.37 8.04 -6.67
C THR A 260 4.36 6.89 -6.79
N ASN A 261 3.08 7.19 -7.03
CA ASN A 261 2.03 6.17 -7.18
C ASN A 261 2.25 5.26 -8.39
N ILE A 262 2.78 5.78 -9.51
CA ILE A 262 3.18 4.97 -10.67
C ILE A 262 4.32 4.02 -10.29
N GLY A 263 5.32 4.51 -9.56
CA GLY A 263 6.43 3.70 -9.06
C GLY A 263 5.95 2.52 -8.21
N ASP A 264 5.09 2.79 -7.22
CA ASP A 264 4.49 1.79 -6.34
C ASP A 264 3.67 0.76 -7.14
N CYS A 265 2.84 1.24 -8.07
CA CYS A 265 2.03 0.39 -8.95
C CYS A 265 2.90 -0.54 -9.81
N CYS A 266 4.02 -0.04 -10.35
CA CYS A 266 4.94 -0.85 -11.15
C CYS A 266 5.60 -1.95 -10.30
N VAL A 267 6.10 -1.60 -9.11
CA VAL A 267 6.72 -2.57 -8.19
C VAL A 267 5.73 -3.69 -7.86
N GLN A 268 4.52 -3.36 -7.42
CA GLN A 268 3.50 -4.35 -7.05
C GLN A 268 3.07 -5.23 -8.24
N ARG A 269 2.97 -4.65 -9.45
CA ARG A 269 2.71 -5.41 -10.67
C ARG A 269 3.85 -6.38 -10.99
N ALA A 270 5.10 -5.94 -10.86
CA ALA A 270 6.27 -6.77 -11.11
C ALA A 270 6.39 -7.93 -10.11
N GLU A 271 6.08 -7.69 -8.84
CA GLU A 271 6.02 -8.74 -7.81
C GLU A 271 5.04 -9.85 -8.17
N LEU A 272 3.81 -9.49 -8.54
CA LEU A 272 2.79 -10.47 -8.94
C LEU A 272 3.18 -11.22 -10.20
N PHE A 273 3.73 -10.51 -11.19
CA PHE A 273 4.14 -11.13 -12.44
C PHE A 273 5.29 -12.11 -12.22
N HIS A 274 6.25 -11.76 -11.35
CA HIS A 274 7.30 -12.67 -10.91
C HIS A 274 6.75 -13.93 -10.22
N SER A 275 5.85 -13.76 -9.25
CA SER A 275 5.25 -14.89 -8.52
C SER A 275 4.49 -15.85 -9.44
N ALA A 276 3.84 -15.34 -10.50
CA ALA A 276 3.19 -16.20 -11.50
C ALA A 276 4.17 -17.14 -12.23
N PHE A 277 5.41 -16.71 -12.46
CA PHE A 277 6.46 -17.57 -13.05
C PHE A 277 6.95 -18.65 -12.07
N GLN A 278 6.94 -18.39 -10.77
CA GLN A 278 7.37 -19.39 -9.77
C GLN A 278 6.35 -20.53 -9.63
N VAL A 279 5.04 -20.22 -9.70
CA VAL A 279 3.96 -21.21 -9.56
C VAL A 279 3.88 -22.17 -10.75
N SER A 280 4.32 -21.76 -11.93
CA SER A 280 4.33 -22.62 -13.14
C SER A 280 5.39 -23.72 -13.13
N GLY A 281 6.06 -23.96 -11.98
CA GLY A 281 6.99 -25.07 -11.79
C GLY A 281 8.37 -24.83 -12.41
N VAL A 282 8.65 -23.61 -12.88
CA VAL A 282 9.97 -23.22 -13.35
C VAL A 282 10.83 -22.92 -12.11
N SER A 283 11.47 -23.97 -11.59
CA SER A 283 12.32 -23.91 -10.39
C SER A 283 13.54 -22.99 -10.52
N ASN A 284 13.84 -22.54 -11.74
CA ASN A 284 14.85 -21.55 -12.05
C ASN A 284 14.23 -20.54 -13.03
N VAL A 285 13.84 -19.36 -12.56
CA VAL A 285 13.25 -18.31 -13.42
C VAL A 285 14.23 -18.08 -14.58
N SER A 286 13.87 -18.51 -15.78
CA SER A 286 14.76 -18.34 -16.92
C SER A 286 14.97 -16.86 -17.16
N LEU A 287 16.14 -16.46 -17.65
CA LEU A 287 16.41 -15.05 -18.00
C LEU A 287 15.34 -14.47 -18.95
N GLN A 288 14.71 -15.34 -19.76
CA GLN A 288 13.62 -14.99 -20.66
C GLN A 288 12.31 -14.68 -19.91
N ALA A 289 12.01 -15.41 -18.83
CA ALA A 289 10.86 -15.14 -17.96
C ALA A 289 11.09 -13.90 -17.07
N TRP A 290 12.34 -13.60 -16.72
CA TRP A 290 12.71 -12.41 -15.94
C TRP A 290 12.63 -11.11 -16.74
N ALA A 291 12.98 -11.13 -18.03
CA ALA A 291 13.04 -9.93 -18.87
C ALA A 291 11.81 -8.99 -18.76
N PRO A 292 10.55 -9.46 -18.91
CA PRO A 292 9.40 -8.58 -18.79
C PRO A 292 9.13 -8.12 -17.34
N VAL A 293 9.53 -8.90 -16.32
CA VAL A 293 9.47 -8.47 -14.91
C VAL A 293 10.48 -7.35 -14.66
N LYS A 294 11.70 -7.50 -15.18
CA LYS A 294 12.78 -6.51 -15.09
C LYS A 294 12.35 -5.18 -15.72
N GLU A 295 11.73 -5.22 -16.90
CA GLU A 295 11.25 -4.00 -17.58
C GLU A 295 10.25 -3.22 -16.72
N ILE A 296 9.30 -3.92 -16.06
CA ILE A 296 8.33 -3.26 -15.17
C ILE A 296 9.03 -2.64 -13.95
N TYR A 297 9.98 -3.34 -13.33
CA TYR A 297 10.77 -2.79 -12.23
C TYR A 297 11.58 -1.57 -12.65
N GLU A 298 12.32 -1.68 -13.77
CA GLU A 298 13.16 -0.60 -14.27
C GLU A 298 12.32 0.65 -14.56
N HIS A 299 11.13 0.49 -15.15
CA HIS A 299 10.19 1.59 -15.34
C HIS A 299 9.79 2.22 -13.99
N GLY A 300 9.36 1.43 -13.01
CA GLY A 300 8.99 1.94 -11.68
C GLY A 300 10.13 2.67 -10.98
N LEU A 301 11.35 2.13 -11.03
CA LEU A 301 12.55 2.73 -10.44
C LEU A 301 12.98 4.01 -11.16
N GLN A 302 12.86 4.07 -12.49
CA GLN A 302 13.08 5.30 -13.27
C GLN A 302 12.07 6.39 -12.92
N VAL A 303 10.81 6.00 -12.72
CA VAL A 303 9.75 6.93 -12.32
C VAL A 303 10.00 7.47 -10.90
N TYR A 304 10.44 6.65 -9.94
CA TYR A 304 10.87 7.13 -8.63
C TYR A 304 12.03 8.11 -8.70
N ASN A 305 13.03 7.81 -9.54
CA ASN A 305 14.14 8.73 -9.75
C ASN A 305 13.65 10.08 -10.30
N LYS A 306 12.72 10.06 -11.26
CA LYS A 306 12.07 11.27 -11.78
C LYS A 306 11.28 12.02 -10.70
N ALA A 307 10.51 11.32 -9.86
CA ALA A 307 9.80 11.92 -8.74
C ALA A 307 10.77 12.62 -7.79
N CYS A 308 11.88 11.95 -7.44
CA CYS A 308 12.88 12.47 -6.52
C CYS A 308 13.61 13.70 -7.07
N ALA A 309 13.83 13.75 -8.39
CA ALA A 309 14.43 14.90 -9.06
C ALA A 309 13.52 16.14 -9.08
N ASN A 310 12.19 15.95 -9.01
CA ASN A 310 11.20 17.04 -9.03
C ASN A 310 10.68 17.41 -7.63
N ALA A 311 10.95 16.58 -6.61
CA ALA A 311 10.47 16.80 -5.25
C ALA A 311 11.02 18.09 -4.63
N ASP A 312 10.12 18.93 -4.11
CA ASP A 312 10.45 20.13 -3.36
C ASP A 312 9.75 20.15 -1.99
N THR A 313 10.54 19.92 -0.94
CA THR A 313 10.05 19.89 0.44
C THR A 313 9.51 21.25 0.91
N ARG A 314 9.86 22.36 0.26
CA ARG A 314 9.38 23.72 0.61
C ARG A 314 7.92 23.94 0.21
N ILE A 315 7.44 23.22 -0.80
CA ILE A 315 6.04 23.25 -1.24
C ILE A 315 5.21 22.09 -0.66
N GLY A 316 5.85 21.25 0.16
CA GLY A 316 5.20 20.21 0.96
C GLY A 316 5.20 18.82 0.33
N ASP A 317 6.13 18.52 -0.59
CA ASP A 317 6.31 17.16 -1.08
C ASP A 317 6.87 16.24 0.02
N ASP A 318 6.32 15.04 0.16
CA ASP A 318 6.81 14.03 1.10
C ASP A 318 8.01 13.28 0.52
N LEU A 319 9.14 13.97 0.41
CA LEU A 319 10.40 13.37 -0.03
C LEU A 319 10.81 12.19 0.86
N GLY A 320 10.50 12.24 2.17
CA GLY A 320 10.79 11.14 3.10
C GLY A 320 10.01 9.87 2.77
N GLY A 321 8.70 9.98 2.52
CA GLY A 321 7.86 8.87 2.07
C GLY A 321 8.23 8.35 0.68
N LEU A 322 8.52 9.24 -0.28
CA LEU A 322 9.02 8.84 -1.59
C LEU A 322 10.31 8.01 -1.50
N LEU A 323 11.30 8.46 -0.72
CA LEU A 323 12.55 7.73 -0.53
C LEU A 323 12.33 6.37 0.15
N GLN A 324 11.38 6.29 1.08
CA GLN A 324 10.99 5.02 1.68
C GLN A 324 10.42 4.04 0.65
N ASN A 325 9.44 4.46 -0.14
CA ASN A 325 8.80 3.61 -1.15
C ASN A 325 9.81 3.18 -2.22
N TRP A 326 10.69 4.09 -2.64
CA TRP A 326 11.76 3.74 -3.57
C TRP A 326 12.74 2.71 -2.99
N GLY A 327 13.13 2.86 -1.73
CA GLY A 327 13.98 1.87 -1.03
C GLY A 327 13.33 0.49 -0.93
N VAL A 328 12.03 0.43 -0.66
CA VAL A 328 11.24 -0.82 -0.66
C VAL A 328 11.22 -1.43 -2.06
N GLY A 329 10.94 -0.64 -3.10
CA GLY A 329 10.95 -1.10 -4.49
C GLY A 329 12.30 -1.66 -4.94
N LEU A 330 13.41 -1.00 -4.56
CA LEU A 330 14.77 -1.48 -4.82
C LEU A 330 15.06 -2.81 -4.11
N SER A 331 14.64 -2.94 -2.84
CA SER A 331 14.79 -4.20 -2.09
C SER A 331 13.98 -5.32 -2.74
N SER A 332 12.73 -5.04 -3.14
CA SER A 332 11.87 -6.01 -3.82
C SER A 332 12.44 -6.49 -5.15
N PHE A 333 13.01 -5.59 -5.96
CA PHE A 333 13.77 -5.93 -7.16
C PHE A 333 14.98 -6.82 -6.84
N ALA A 334 15.76 -6.43 -5.83
CA ALA A 334 16.97 -7.15 -5.41
C ALA A 334 16.67 -8.57 -4.93
N GLU A 335 15.54 -8.80 -4.28
CA GLU A 335 15.10 -10.12 -3.84
C GLU A 335 14.78 -11.06 -5.01
N ARG A 336 14.33 -10.52 -6.15
CA ARG A 336 13.76 -11.31 -7.26
C ARG A 336 14.66 -11.42 -8.48
N THR A 337 15.61 -10.51 -8.67
CA THR A 337 16.51 -10.56 -9.82
C THR A 337 17.40 -11.82 -9.79
N PRO A 338 17.56 -12.57 -10.89
CA PRO A 338 18.44 -13.74 -10.92
C PRO A 338 19.94 -13.36 -10.89
N CYS A 339 20.30 -12.11 -11.16
CA CYS A 339 21.68 -11.63 -11.16
C CYS A 339 22.07 -11.08 -9.77
N MET A 340 23.14 -11.65 -9.18
CA MET A 340 23.58 -11.26 -7.83
C MET A 340 24.25 -9.89 -7.80
N GLU A 341 24.90 -9.49 -8.88
CA GLU A 341 25.48 -8.16 -9.05
C GLU A 341 24.39 -7.09 -9.07
N ASP A 342 23.36 -7.27 -9.92
CA ASP A 342 22.19 -6.40 -9.97
C ASP A 342 21.50 -6.31 -8.59
N ALA A 343 21.37 -7.44 -7.88
CA ALA A 343 20.78 -7.47 -6.55
C ALA A 343 21.56 -6.64 -5.53
N ASN A 344 22.89 -6.80 -5.48
CA ASN A 344 23.72 -6.09 -4.51
C ASN A 344 23.78 -4.59 -4.78
N GLU A 345 23.79 -4.18 -6.04
CA GLU A 345 23.71 -2.75 -6.39
C GLU A 345 22.35 -2.17 -5.99
N ALA A 346 21.26 -2.90 -6.23
CA ALA A 346 19.93 -2.47 -5.79
C ALA A 346 19.80 -2.39 -4.26
N TYR A 347 20.34 -3.35 -3.50
CA TYR A 347 20.37 -3.26 -2.02
C TYR A 347 21.18 -2.06 -1.52
N LYS A 348 22.34 -1.81 -2.13
CA LYS A 348 23.17 -0.64 -1.78
C LYS A 348 22.37 0.65 -1.97
N GLN A 349 21.70 0.80 -3.11
CA GLN A 349 20.84 1.94 -3.36
C GLN A 349 19.66 1.99 -2.37
N ALA A 350 19.01 0.87 -2.07
CA ALA A 350 17.91 0.80 -1.11
C ALA A 350 18.33 1.33 0.27
N HIS A 351 19.49 0.86 0.77
CA HIS A 351 20.04 1.32 2.03
C HIS A 351 20.35 2.82 2.04
N GLU A 352 20.84 3.37 0.92
CA GLU A 352 21.04 4.81 0.76
C GLU A 352 19.70 5.58 0.80
N LYS A 353 18.65 5.07 0.14
CA LYS A 353 17.31 5.69 0.18
C LYS A 353 16.70 5.66 1.57
N PHE A 354 16.74 4.53 2.27
CA PHE A 354 16.26 4.44 3.64
C PHE A 354 17.01 5.36 4.61
N ARG A 355 18.35 5.41 4.51
CA ARG A 355 19.16 6.34 5.32
C ARG A 355 18.83 7.81 5.01
N SER A 356 18.56 8.12 3.75
CA SER A 356 18.14 9.47 3.34
C SER A 356 16.74 9.80 3.88
N ALA A 357 15.79 8.86 3.81
CA ALA A 357 14.46 9.01 4.38
C ALA A 357 14.51 9.26 5.91
N LEU A 358 15.40 8.54 6.61
CA LEU A 358 15.64 8.72 8.05
C LEU A 358 16.15 10.12 8.41
N GLN A 359 16.73 10.89 7.47
CA GLN A 359 17.10 12.28 7.75
C GLN A 359 15.89 13.18 7.96
N PHE A 360 14.76 12.86 7.32
CA PHE A 360 13.47 13.55 7.45
C PHE A 360 12.62 12.97 8.59
N LYS A 361 12.57 11.64 8.71
CA LYS A 361 11.70 10.90 9.66
C LYS A 361 12.55 10.11 10.67
N ARG A 362 13.39 10.80 11.47
CA ARG A 362 14.44 10.21 12.34
C ARG A 362 13.94 9.20 13.39
N THR A 363 12.70 9.29 13.81
CA THR A 363 12.12 8.44 14.86
C THR A 363 11.11 7.45 14.30
N ASP A 364 10.99 7.34 12.97
CA ASP A 364 10.04 6.43 12.34
C ASP A 364 10.57 4.99 12.41
N ILE A 365 9.94 4.20 13.28
CA ILE A 365 10.29 2.80 13.48
C ILE A 365 10.10 1.95 12.22
N THR A 366 9.17 2.34 11.34
CA THR A 366 8.89 1.59 10.11
C THR A 366 10.07 1.66 9.14
N LEU A 367 10.78 2.79 9.10
CA LEU A 367 12.01 2.94 8.31
C LEU A 367 13.17 2.11 8.87
N PHE A 368 13.29 2.01 10.20
CA PHE A 368 14.30 1.14 10.80
C PHE A 368 14.02 -0.34 10.53
N ILE A 369 12.74 -0.74 10.57
CA ILE A 369 12.32 -2.10 10.23
C ILE A 369 12.64 -2.38 8.76
N ALA A 370 12.21 -1.52 7.83
CA ALA A 370 12.47 -1.70 6.41
C ALA A 370 13.97 -1.77 6.06
N LEU A 371 14.78 -0.91 6.70
CA LEU A 371 16.25 -0.96 6.55
C LEU A 371 16.83 -2.27 7.10
N GLY A 372 16.38 -2.72 8.27
CA GLY A 372 16.80 -3.98 8.87
C GLY A 372 16.42 -5.20 8.04
N GLU A 373 15.20 -5.23 7.52
CA GLU A 373 14.71 -6.27 6.61
C GLU A 373 15.53 -6.30 5.32
N SER A 374 15.84 -5.14 4.74
CA SER A 374 16.69 -5.04 3.54
C SER A 374 18.10 -5.62 3.77
N PHE A 375 18.72 -5.33 4.93
CA PHE A 375 20.00 -5.94 5.31
C PHE A 375 19.90 -7.45 5.50
N ALA A 376 18.83 -7.93 6.13
CA ALA A 376 18.59 -9.35 6.34
C ALA A 376 18.41 -10.08 4.99
N SER A 377 17.54 -9.58 4.11
CA SER A 377 17.33 -10.12 2.76
C SER A 377 18.62 -10.13 1.92
N GLN A 378 19.45 -9.08 2.02
CA GLN A 378 20.76 -9.06 1.36
C GLN A 378 21.69 -10.16 1.90
N ALA A 379 21.80 -10.28 3.22
CA ALA A 379 22.67 -11.27 3.86
C ALA A 379 22.24 -12.70 3.50
N GLU A 380 20.94 -12.97 3.49
CA GLU A 380 20.37 -14.27 3.08
C GLU A 380 20.69 -14.59 1.62
N ARG A 381 20.55 -13.63 0.70
CA ARG A 381 20.95 -13.81 -0.70
C ARG A 381 22.42 -14.12 -0.87
N ILE A 382 23.30 -13.37 -0.19
CA ILE A 382 24.74 -13.58 -0.28
C ILE A 382 25.11 -14.95 0.30
N ALA A 383 24.51 -15.34 1.43
CA ALA A 383 24.75 -16.65 2.05
C ALA A 383 24.29 -17.82 1.14
N ALA A 384 23.26 -17.59 0.32
CA ALA A 384 22.77 -18.57 -0.65
C ALA A 384 23.64 -18.68 -1.93
N ASP A 385 24.59 -17.76 -2.14
CA ASP A 385 25.52 -17.76 -3.28
C ASP A 385 26.97 -17.96 -2.82
N PRO A 386 27.51 -19.19 -2.92
CA PRO A 386 28.86 -19.51 -2.47
C PRO A 386 29.97 -18.67 -3.13
N ALA A 387 29.79 -18.25 -4.40
CA ALA A 387 30.80 -17.46 -5.10
C ALA A 387 30.85 -16.04 -4.55
N MET A 388 29.68 -15.42 -4.37
CA MET A 388 29.59 -14.08 -3.79
C MET A 388 30.01 -14.07 -2.32
N LEU A 389 29.63 -15.09 -1.54
CA LEU A 389 30.10 -15.25 -0.17
C LEU A 389 31.62 -15.32 -0.08
N GLN A 390 32.26 -16.10 -0.95
CA GLN A 390 33.72 -16.20 -1.02
C GLN A 390 34.36 -14.87 -1.43
N GLN A 391 33.79 -14.16 -2.40
CA GLN A 391 34.26 -12.84 -2.81
C GLN A 391 34.19 -11.81 -1.68
N MET A 392 33.08 -11.78 -0.92
CA MET A 392 32.95 -10.92 0.25
C MET A 392 33.95 -11.26 1.34
N LEU A 393 34.12 -12.56 1.65
CA LEU A 393 35.10 -13.01 2.64
C LEU A 393 36.52 -12.60 2.23
N ASN A 394 36.88 -12.77 0.96
CA ASN A 394 38.18 -12.34 0.44
C ASN A 394 38.36 -10.82 0.56
N SER A 395 37.34 -10.05 0.24
CA SER A 395 37.36 -8.58 0.35
C SER A 395 37.51 -8.13 1.81
N TYR A 396 36.79 -8.76 2.73
CA TYR A 396 36.89 -8.50 4.17
C TYR A 396 38.28 -8.85 4.71
N LEU A 397 38.84 -9.98 4.29
CA LEU A 397 40.19 -10.40 4.66
C LEU A 397 41.27 -9.47 4.08
N LEU A 398 41.09 -8.93 2.87
CA LEU A 398 41.96 -7.93 2.28
C LEU A 398 41.96 -6.62 3.07
N VAL A 399 40.77 -6.11 3.41
CA VAL A 399 40.62 -4.88 4.22
C VAL A 399 41.25 -5.09 5.60
N ASN A 400 40.90 -6.16 6.31
CA ASN A 400 41.47 -6.40 7.64
C ASN A 400 42.95 -6.79 7.62
N GLY A 401 43.42 -7.44 6.55
CA GLY A 401 44.84 -7.73 6.33
C GLY A 401 45.64 -6.44 6.12
N SER A 402 45.09 -5.44 5.43
CA SER A 402 45.70 -4.11 5.33
C SER A 402 45.73 -3.37 6.66
N TYR A 403 44.65 -3.43 7.46
CA TYR A 403 44.66 -2.88 8.84
C TYR A 403 45.63 -3.61 9.77
N ALA A 404 45.85 -4.92 9.60
CA ALA A 404 46.84 -5.68 10.35
C ALA A 404 48.28 -5.30 9.96
N ALA A 405 48.55 -5.08 8.67
CA ALA A 405 49.85 -4.61 8.19
C ALA A 405 50.14 -3.14 8.59
N ASP A 406 49.11 -2.28 8.59
CA ASP A 406 49.19 -0.88 9.04
C ASP A 406 49.26 -0.77 10.58
N SER A 407 48.85 -1.79 11.33
CA SER A 407 49.01 -1.84 12.80
C SER A 407 50.31 -2.52 13.25
N GLU A 408 50.98 -3.30 12.40
CA GLU A 408 52.35 -3.78 12.67
C GLU A 408 53.40 -2.66 12.62
N THR A 409 53.10 -1.52 11.97
CA THR A 409 53.88 -0.27 12.08
C THR A 409 53.57 0.53 13.35
N ALA A 410 52.55 0.13 14.12
CA ALA A 410 52.18 0.68 15.43
C ALA A 410 52.37 -0.35 16.57
N ARG A 411 53.41 -1.19 16.48
CA ARG A 411 53.85 -2.08 17.58
C ARG A 411 54.30 -1.24 18.79
N GLY A 412 53.34 -0.84 19.61
CA GLY A 412 53.56 -0.21 20.91
C GLY A 412 52.49 -0.50 21.95
N SER A 413 51.28 -0.96 21.59
CA SER A 413 50.20 -1.08 22.58
C SER A 413 49.01 -1.96 22.16
N SER A 414 49.16 -3.28 21.99
CA SER A 414 48.01 -4.14 21.63
C SER A 414 48.01 -5.56 22.21
N GLU A 415 48.22 -5.73 23.52
CA GLU A 415 47.89 -7.01 24.20
C GLU A 415 46.39 -7.17 24.52
N HIS A 416 45.54 -6.19 24.23
CA HIS A 416 44.16 -6.17 24.76
C HIS A 416 43.07 -6.76 23.85
N TRP A 417 43.35 -7.08 22.58
CA TRP A 417 42.29 -7.43 21.60
C TRP A 417 42.21 -8.91 21.19
N LEU A 418 43.22 -9.73 21.53
CA LEU A 418 43.22 -11.16 21.19
C LEU A 418 42.34 -12.02 22.12
N CYS A 419 41.76 -11.45 23.18
CA CYS A 419 40.95 -12.21 24.14
C CYS A 419 39.47 -12.39 23.73
N SER A 420 38.96 -11.62 22.75
CA SER A 420 37.52 -11.62 22.44
C SER A 420 37.10 -12.67 21.38
N SER A 421 38.00 -13.08 20.48
CA SER A 421 37.72 -14.08 19.44
C SER A 421 37.79 -15.53 19.92
N ALA A 422 38.48 -15.78 21.05
CA ALA A 422 38.55 -17.10 21.69
C ALA A 422 37.28 -17.45 22.49
N HIS A 423 36.50 -16.46 22.94
CA HIS A 423 35.28 -16.71 23.72
C HIS A 423 34.11 -17.25 22.88
N HIS A 424 34.03 -16.88 21.59
CA HIS A 424 32.92 -17.31 20.74
C HIS A 424 33.02 -18.78 20.28
N ARG A 425 34.23 -19.38 20.30
CA ARG A 425 34.45 -20.78 19.89
C ARG A 425 34.20 -21.81 21.01
N LEU A 426 33.99 -21.38 22.26
CA LEU A 426 33.74 -22.30 23.39
C LEU A 426 32.25 -22.55 23.67
N TYR A 427 31.33 -21.79 23.08
CA TYR A 427 29.88 -21.94 23.33
C TYR A 427 29.18 -22.96 22.42
N GLU A 428 29.80 -23.41 21.32
CA GLU A 428 29.19 -24.40 20.41
C GLU A 428 29.40 -25.88 20.83
N CYS A 429 30.14 -26.15 21.91
CA CYS A 429 30.42 -27.52 22.37
C CYS A 429 29.68 -27.97 23.65
N ARG A 430 28.64 -27.26 24.11
CA ARG A 430 27.80 -27.73 25.23
C ARG A 430 26.34 -27.86 24.82
N GLY A 431 25.89 -29.11 24.68
CA GLY A 431 24.48 -29.46 24.42
C GLY A 431 23.51 -28.95 25.50
N PRO A 432 22.19 -28.99 25.24
CA PRO A 432 21.20 -28.27 26.04
C PRO A 432 21.03 -28.91 27.44
N PRO A 433 20.80 -28.10 28.50
CA PRO A 433 20.64 -28.63 29.85
C PRO A 433 19.28 -29.34 30.02
N ARG A 434 19.32 -30.56 30.56
CA ARG A 434 18.14 -31.37 30.91
C ARG A 434 17.36 -30.73 32.07
N LEU A 435 16.14 -30.27 31.79
CA LEU A 435 15.16 -29.85 32.81
C LEU A 435 14.62 -31.07 33.58
N ARG A 436 14.99 -31.20 34.86
CA ARG A 436 14.39 -32.16 35.80
C ARG A 436 12.97 -31.71 36.17
N ARG A 437 11.97 -32.53 35.84
CA ARG A 437 10.60 -32.45 36.38
C ARG A 437 10.63 -32.62 37.90
N ARG A 438 10.04 -31.68 38.64
CA ARG A 438 9.51 -31.91 39.99
C ARG A 438 8.03 -31.55 40.01
N THR A 439 7.22 -32.55 40.28
CA THR A 439 5.80 -32.48 40.61
C THR A 439 5.62 -31.93 42.03
N HIS A 440 4.70 -30.99 42.25
CA HIS A 440 3.69 -31.05 43.32
C HIS A 440 2.67 -29.92 43.21
N GLY A 441 1.42 -30.26 43.53
CA GLY A 441 0.25 -29.40 43.39
C GLY A 441 -0.13 -28.61 44.64
N SER A 442 -0.93 -27.57 44.38
CA SER A 442 -1.97 -26.94 45.20
C SER A 442 -1.74 -26.69 46.70
N ARG A 443 -1.75 -25.41 47.13
CA ARG A 443 -2.89 -24.73 47.80
C ARG A 443 -2.49 -23.36 48.39
N LYS A 444 -3.38 -22.38 48.17
CA LYS A 444 -3.83 -21.22 49.00
C LYS A 444 -2.81 -20.18 49.54
N ALA A 445 -3.20 -18.91 49.33
CA ALA A 445 -2.59 -17.63 49.74
C ALA A 445 -2.75 -17.30 51.25
N PRO A 446 -2.57 -16.05 51.75
CA PRO A 446 -1.71 -14.90 51.38
C PRO A 446 -0.90 -14.35 52.60
N CYS A 447 -0.02 -13.34 52.41
CA CYS A 447 0.12 -12.12 53.25
C CYS A 447 1.55 -11.50 53.28
N GLN A 448 1.54 -10.18 53.11
CA GLN A 448 2.32 -9.13 53.81
C GLN A 448 3.80 -8.84 53.48
N LEU A 449 3.97 -7.61 52.96
CA LEU A 449 4.80 -6.50 53.45
C LEU A 449 6.26 -6.78 53.85
N GLY A 450 7.18 -6.06 53.20
CA GLY A 450 8.53 -5.84 53.68
C GLY A 450 9.34 -5.01 52.68
N GLU A 451 9.40 -3.71 52.92
CA GLU A 451 10.31 -2.75 52.29
C GLU A 451 11.79 -3.06 52.59
N LEU A 452 12.67 -2.25 51.99
CA LEU A 452 14.15 -2.16 52.10
C LEU A 452 14.87 -2.89 50.95
N GLY A 453 15.78 -2.29 50.21
CA GLY A 453 16.49 -1.02 50.34
C GLY A 453 17.63 -1.01 49.30
N HIS A 454 18.08 0.19 48.95
CA HIS A 454 19.13 0.47 47.95
C HIS A 454 20.51 -0.15 48.24
N SER A 455 21.18 -0.63 47.19
CA SER A 455 22.63 -0.45 46.91
C SER A 455 22.84 -0.76 45.41
N LYS A 456 23.23 0.14 44.49
CA LYS A 456 24.49 0.89 44.29
C LYS A 456 25.78 0.05 44.41
N HIS A 457 26.53 0.05 43.29
CA HIS A 457 27.90 -0.48 43.03
C HIS A 457 28.01 -2.01 42.93
N ALA A 458 28.80 -2.64 42.06
CA ALA A 458 29.93 -2.26 41.20
C ALA A 458 29.89 -3.19 39.94
N LEU A 459 30.20 -2.71 38.73
CA LEU A 459 31.52 -2.87 38.09
C LEU A 459 32.13 -4.27 38.28
N GLU A 460 31.90 -5.14 37.30
CA GLU A 460 32.90 -5.93 36.57
C GLU A 460 32.29 -6.43 35.25
#